data_AF-A8PER8-F1
#
_entry.id   AF-A8PER8-F1
#
_cell.length_a   1.000
_cell.length_b   1.000
_cell.length_c   1.000
_cell.angle_alpha   90.00
_cell.angle_beta   90.00
_cell.angle_gamma   90.00
#
_symmetry.space_group_name_H-M   'P 1'
#
loop_
_entity.id
_entity.type
_entity.pdbx_description
1 polymer ?
#
loop_
_entity_poly.entity_id
_entity_poly.type
_entity_poly.pdbx_seq_one_letter_code
_entity_poly.pdbx_strand_id
1 'polypeptide(L)'
;MGADSAIHVEVAENTTVEPLAVAKTLKAVIEKQNEGKEEKDKIDMVILGKQAIDDDYGVTGQMLAGLMGWSQATFASKVELDAAKKEVKVTREIDGGGEEVLCKLPVVITTDLRLNEPRYASLPNIMKAKKKPLEKLDPKALGVDFTPQLKTLKVEEPPKRVGGGKVGSVEELVGKLKEAGIKAV
;
A
#
# COMPACT_ATOMS: atom_id res chain seq x y z
N MET A 1 8.35 0.84 -16.28
CA MET A 1 7.40 -0.20 -15.81
C MET A 1 6.19 -0.35 -16.73
N GLY A 2 5.52 0.73 -17.16
CA GLY A 2 4.45 0.61 -18.16
C GLY A 2 3.45 1.76 -18.18
N ALA A 3 3.17 2.38 -17.03
CA ALA A 3 2.17 3.44 -16.85
C ALA A 3 2.17 4.52 -17.94
N ASP A 4 1.00 4.88 -18.45
CA ASP A 4 0.81 5.79 -19.59
C ASP A 4 1.11 7.25 -19.27
N SER A 5 0.78 7.69 -18.05
CA SER A 5 1.03 9.03 -17.52
C SER A 5 1.31 8.96 -16.02
N ALA A 6 1.71 10.10 -15.45
CA ALA A 6 1.91 10.27 -14.02
C ALA A 6 1.34 11.59 -13.52
N ILE A 7 0.93 11.61 -12.25
CA ILE A 7 0.52 12.80 -11.53
C ILE A 7 1.42 12.92 -10.31
N HIS A 8 2.02 14.09 -10.12
CA HIS A 8 2.82 14.43 -8.95
C HIS A 8 2.10 15.50 -8.14
N VAL A 9 1.61 15.13 -6.96
CA VAL A 9 1.08 16.09 -6.00
C VAL A 9 2.23 16.58 -5.14
N GLU A 10 2.64 17.82 -5.37
CA GLU A 10 3.90 18.37 -4.84
C GLU A 10 3.68 19.02 -3.47
N VAL A 11 4.34 18.47 -2.45
CA VAL A 11 4.37 19.02 -1.09
C VAL A 11 5.78 19.57 -0.80
N ALA A 12 5.90 20.53 0.11
CA ALA A 12 7.20 21.02 0.52
C ALA A 12 8.00 19.91 1.22
N GLU A 13 9.33 19.88 1.05
CA GLU A 13 10.22 18.77 1.48
C GLU A 13 10.10 18.38 2.96
N ASN A 14 9.70 19.30 3.85
CA ASN A 14 9.56 19.06 5.29
C ASN A 14 8.09 18.95 5.75
N THR A 15 7.17 18.72 4.82
CA THR A 15 5.75 18.51 5.16
C THR A 15 5.59 17.12 5.74
N THR A 16 5.03 17.02 6.95
CA THR A 16 4.59 15.71 7.48
C THR A 16 3.38 15.24 6.68
N VAL A 17 3.53 14.10 6.01
CA VAL A 17 2.47 13.52 5.17
C VAL A 17 1.88 12.32 5.90
N GLU A 18 0.69 12.50 6.45
CA GLU A 18 -0.04 11.43 7.14
C GLU A 18 -0.88 10.61 6.14
N PRO A 19 -1.11 9.31 6.40
CA PRO A 19 -1.94 8.46 5.53
C PRO A 19 -3.31 9.03 5.20
N LEU A 20 -3.93 9.77 6.13
CA LEU A 20 -5.23 10.42 5.91
C LEU A 20 -5.16 11.51 4.85
N ALA A 21 -4.10 12.34 4.88
CA ALA A 21 -3.88 13.37 3.86
C ALA A 21 -3.65 12.71 2.49
N VAL A 22 -2.84 11.65 2.43
CA VAL A 22 -2.62 10.88 1.19
C VAL A 22 -3.93 10.31 0.64
N ALA A 23 -4.75 9.68 1.48
CA ALA A 23 -6.04 9.11 1.05
C ALA A 23 -7.01 10.18 0.52
N LYS A 24 -7.07 11.36 1.17
CA LYS A 24 -7.84 12.51 0.67
C LYS A 24 -7.31 13.04 -0.66
N THR A 25 -5.98 13.12 -0.82
CA THR A 25 -5.33 13.49 -2.07
C THR A 25 -5.68 12.51 -3.19
N LEU A 26 -5.56 11.21 -2.96
CA LEU A 26 -5.91 10.20 -3.95
C LEU A 26 -7.38 10.30 -4.35
N LYS A 27 -8.29 10.48 -3.39
CA LYS A 27 -9.71 10.72 -3.67
C LYS A 27 -9.91 11.94 -4.58
N ALA A 28 -9.34 13.09 -4.23
CA ALA A 28 -9.47 14.33 -5.01
C ALA A 28 -8.90 14.17 -6.43
N VAL A 29 -7.77 13.47 -6.58
CA VAL A 29 -7.17 13.16 -7.89
C VAL A 29 -8.10 12.25 -8.70
N ILE A 30 -8.68 11.21 -8.11
CA ILE A 30 -9.60 10.30 -8.79
C ILE A 30 -10.86 11.04 -9.23
N GLU A 31 -11.45 11.86 -8.36
CA GLU A 31 -12.63 12.68 -8.68
C GLU A 31 -12.34 13.64 -9.83
N LYS A 32 -11.21 14.36 -9.79
CA LYS A 32 -10.74 15.22 -10.88
C LYS A 32 -10.55 14.45 -12.19
N GLN A 33 -9.92 13.28 -12.13
CA GLN A 33 -9.66 12.46 -13.31
C GLN A 33 -10.94 11.84 -13.89
N ASN A 34 -11.99 11.67 -13.10
CA ASN A 34 -13.28 11.12 -13.54
C ASN A 34 -14.25 12.20 -14.04
N GLU A 35 -13.96 13.48 -13.79
CA GLU A 35 -14.79 14.60 -14.20
C GLU A 35 -14.93 14.66 -15.73
N GLY A 36 -16.18 14.79 -16.20
CA GLY A 36 -16.48 14.88 -17.63
C GLY A 36 -16.27 13.60 -18.45
N LYS A 37 -15.83 12.50 -17.82
CA LYS A 37 -15.65 11.20 -18.49
C LYS A 37 -16.92 10.37 -18.50
N GLU A 38 -17.10 9.60 -19.56
CA GLU A 38 -18.12 8.55 -19.61
C GLU A 38 -17.81 7.46 -18.59
N GLU A 39 -18.84 6.73 -18.14
CA GLU A 39 -18.71 5.70 -17.11
C GLU A 39 -17.68 4.60 -17.45
N LYS A 40 -17.45 4.36 -18.74
CA LYS A 40 -16.47 3.37 -19.22
C LYS A 40 -15.00 3.84 -19.14
N ASP A 41 -14.79 5.16 -19.03
CA ASP A 41 -13.47 5.80 -19.05
C ASP A 41 -13.05 6.32 -17.66
N LYS A 42 -13.94 6.17 -16.67
CA LYS A 42 -13.65 6.49 -15.27
C LYS A 42 -12.71 5.46 -14.66
N ILE A 43 -11.87 5.94 -13.74
CA ILE A 43 -11.11 5.09 -12.83
C ILE A 43 -12.11 4.32 -11.98
N ASP A 44 -12.04 2.99 -12.08
CA ASP A 44 -12.86 2.03 -11.34
C ASP A 44 -12.00 1.04 -10.53
N MET A 45 -10.69 1.11 -10.65
CA MET A 45 -9.74 0.30 -9.89
C MET A 45 -8.55 1.13 -9.44
N VAL A 46 -8.24 1.08 -8.14
CA VAL A 46 -7.03 1.69 -7.58
C VAL A 46 -6.18 0.59 -6.96
N ILE A 47 -4.89 0.55 -7.33
CA ILE A 47 -3.92 -0.41 -6.81
C ILE A 47 -2.88 0.33 -5.97
N LEU A 48 -2.74 -0.05 -4.71
CA LEU A 48 -1.72 0.47 -3.79
C LEU A 48 -0.84 -0.67 -3.26
N GLY A 49 0.31 -0.35 -2.66
CA GLY A 49 1.04 -1.30 -1.83
C GLY A 49 0.31 -1.58 -0.51
N LYS A 50 0.63 -2.72 0.13
CA LYS A 50 0.12 -3.06 1.47
C LYS A 50 0.48 -2.01 2.53
N GLN A 51 1.76 -1.62 2.57
CA GLN A 51 2.32 -0.68 3.54
C GLN A 51 3.50 0.07 2.92
N ALA A 52 3.76 1.27 3.41
CA ALA A 52 5.01 1.97 3.15
C ALA A 52 6.03 1.54 4.21
N ILE A 53 7.29 1.36 3.82
CA ILE A 53 8.33 0.76 4.69
C ILE A 53 8.96 1.76 5.67
N ASP A 54 8.65 3.03 5.51
CA ASP A 54 9.13 4.15 6.33
C ASP A 54 8.20 4.41 7.51
N ASP A 55 6.88 4.40 7.28
CA ASP A 55 5.87 4.58 8.34
C ASP A 55 5.26 3.28 8.88
N ASP A 56 5.34 2.18 8.11
CA ASP A 56 4.78 0.85 8.41
C ASP A 56 3.30 0.85 8.86
N TYR A 57 2.51 1.87 8.50
CA TYR A 57 1.11 1.93 8.93
C TYR A 57 0.20 0.95 8.20
N GLY A 58 0.35 0.86 6.87
CA GLY A 58 -0.49 0.01 6.03
C GLY A 58 -1.99 0.34 6.07
N VAL A 59 -2.35 1.64 6.12
CA VAL A 59 -3.75 2.09 6.25
C VAL A 59 -4.27 2.94 5.08
N THR A 60 -3.40 3.48 4.22
CA THR A 60 -3.78 4.43 3.16
C THR A 60 -4.84 3.87 2.21
N GLY A 61 -4.70 2.61 1.79
CA GLY A 61 -5.66 1.98 0.89
C GLY A 61 -7.05 1.80 1.51
N GLN A 62 -7.10 1.35 2.77
CA GLN A 62 -8.34 1.17 3.51
C GLN A 62 -9.04 2.51 3.79
N MET A 63 -8.26 3.55 4.12
CA MET A 63 -8.78 4.92 4.27
C MET A 63 -9.38 5.43 2.96
N LEU A 64 -8.70 5.23 1.83
CA LEU A 64 -9.21 5.62 0.52
C LEU A 64 -10.54 4.91 0.20
N ALA A 65 -10.59 3.60 0.37
CA ALA A 65 -11.81 2.82 0.15
C ALA A 65 -12.98 3.34 1.01
N GLY A 66 -12.73 3.62 2.29
CA GLY A 66 -13.73 4.20 3.19
C GLY A 66 -14.20 5.60 2.76
N LEU A 67 -13.28 6.47 2.35
CA LEU A 67 -13.58 7.84 1.89
C LEU A 67 -14.38 7.89 0.57
N MET A 68 -14.22 6.87 -0.27
CA MET A 68 -14.91 6.75 -1.56
C MET A 68 -16.17 5.87 -1.48
N GLY A 69 -16.35 5.10 -0.40
CA GLY A 69 -17.41 4.09 -0.30
C GLY A 69 -17.21 2.92 -1.27
N TRP A 70 -15.97 2.62 -1.64
CA TRP A 70 -15.64 1.57 -2.60
C TRP A 70 -15.40 0.22 -1.92
N SER A 71 -15.56 -0.87 -2.68
CA SER A 71 -15.11 -2.19 -2.24
C SER A 71 -13.60 -2.15 -1.97
N GLN A 72 -13.11 -2.97 -1.04
CA GLN A 72 -11.68 -3.14 -0.82
C GLN A 72 -11.27 -4.61 -0.80
N ALA A 73 -10.09 -4.89 -1.33
CA ALA A 73 -9.43 -6.19 -1.20
C ALA A 73 -7.98 -5.97 -0.75
N THR A 74 -7.72 -6.16 0.54
CA THR A 74 -6.39 -5.95 1.11
C THR A 74 -5.50 -7.19 1.04
N PHE A 75 -4.19 -6.99 1.08
CA PHE A 75 -3.16 -8.04 1.09
C PHE A 75 -3.29 -9.03 -0.08
N ALA A 76 -3.59 -8.52 -1.27
CA ALA A 76 -3.82 -9.33 -2.45
C ALA A 76 -2.56 -10.08 -2.90
N SER A 77 -2.64 -11.41 -2.98
CA SER A 77 -1.63 -12.30 -3.58
C SER A 77 -2.05 -12.84 -4.95
N LYS A 78 -3.32 -12.69 -5.35
CA LYS A 78 -3.80 -12.94 -6.71
C LYS A 78 -4.96 -12.00 -7.05
N VAL A 79 -5.02 -11.51 -8.28
CA VAL A 79 -6.10 -10.63 -8.78
C VAL A 79 -6.57 -11.14 -10.14
N GLU A 80 -7.87 -11.41 -10.25
CA GLU A 80 -8.53 -11.91 -11.47
C GLU A 80 -9.72 -11.01 -11.81
N LEU A 81 -9.61 -10.24 -12.90
CA LEU A 81 -10.63 -9.30 -13.35
C LEU A 81 -11.58 -9.95 -14.37
N ASP A 82 -12.89 -9.95 -14.08
CA ASP A 82 -13.96 -10.20 -15.04
C ASP A 82 -14.54 -8.84 -15.50
N ALA A 83 -13.95 -8.29 -16.56
CA ALA A 83 -14.34 -6.98 -17.10
C ALA A 83 -15.78 -6.96 -17.65
N ALA A 84 -16.31 -8.10 -18.11
CA ALA A 84 -17.67 -8.19 -18.62
C ALA A 84 -18.71 -8.05 -17.50
N LYS A 85 -18.42 -8.62 -16.32
CA LYS A 85 -19.28 -8.54 -15.14
C LYS A 85 -18.97 -7.37 -14.22
N LYS A 86 -17.87 -6.64 -14.47
CA LYS A 86 -17.35 -5.58 -13.59
C LYS A 86 -17.06 -6.09 -12.17
N GLU A 87 -16.45 -7.26 -12.10
CA GLU A 87 -16.11 -7.94 -10.85
C GLU A 87 -14.64 -8.32 -10.82
N VAL A 88 -14.05 -8.31 -9.63
CA VAL A 88 -12.67 -8.69 -9.38
C VAL A 88 -12.65 -9.75 -8.29
N LYS A 89 -12.16 -10.92 -8.63
CA LYS A 89 -11.86 -11.97 -7.66
C LYS A 89 -10.43 -11.76 -7.16
N VAL A 90 -10.27 -11.68 -5.84
CA VAL A 90 -8.98 -11.44 -5.21
C VAL A 90 -8.71 -12.52 -4.17
N THR A 91 -7.55 -13.16 -4.26
CA THR A 91 -7.01 -14.00 -3.18
C THR A 91 -6.16 -13.13 -2.27
N ARG A 92 -6.50 -13.12 -0.99
CA ARG A 92 -5.89 -12.30 0.07
C ARG A 92 -5.10 -13.19 1.01
N GLU A 93 -3.96 -12.69 1.48
CA GLU A 93 -3.21 -13.31 2.57
C GLU A 93 -3.80 -12.87 3.92
N ILE A 94 -4.20 -13.84 4.74
CA ILE A 94 -4.65 -13.68 6.11
C ILE A 94 -3.82 -14.57 7.04
N ASP A 95 -3.91 -14.37 8.36
CA ASP A 95 -3.07 -15.12 9.31
C ASP A 95 -3.24 -16.65 9.21
N GLY A 96 -4.43 -17.11 8.84
CA GLY A 96 -4.76 -18.53 8.67
C GLY A 96 -4.44 -19.11 7.28
N GLY A 97 -3.90 -18.33 6.35
CA GLY A 97 -3.63 -18.75 4.97
C GLY A 97 -4.22 -17.79 3.93
N GLY A 98 -4.96 -18.33 2.95
CA GLY A 98 -5.57 -17.54 1.87
C GLY A 98 -7.10 -17.41 2.02
N GLU A 99 -7.63 -16.23 1.72
CA GLU A 99 -9.07 -15.97 1.60
C GLU A 99 -9.41 -15.45 0.21
N GLU A 100 -10.42 -16.01 -0.44
CA GLU A 100 -10.93 -15.48 -1.70
C GLU A 100 -12.13 -14.55 -1.47
N VAL A 101 -12.05 -13.34 -2.01
CA VAL A 101 -13.15 -12.37 -2.00
C VAL A 101 -13.54 -11.99 -3.42
N LEU A 102 -14.83 -11.75 -3.64
CA LEU A 102 -15.36 -11.19 -4.88
C LEU A 102 -15.80 -9.76 -4.63
N CYS A 103 -15.18 -8.81 -5.31
CA CYS A 103 -15.48 -7.38 -5.22
C CYS A 103 -16.12 -6.89 -6.52
N LYS A 104 -17.12 -6.02 -6.41
CA LYS A 104 -17.64 -5.28 -7.57
C LYS A 104 -16.79 -4.05 -7.81
N LEU A 105 -16.60 -3.67 -9.07
CA LEU A 105 -16.06 -2.36 -9.42
C LEU A 105 -17.09 -1.27 -9.05
N PRO A 106 -16.64 -0.12 -8.50
CA PRO A 106 -15.25 0.25 -8.31
C PRO A 106 -14.60 -0.32 -7.02
N VAL A 107 -13.29 -0.56 -7.06
CA VAL A 107 -12.54 -1.27 -6.00
C VAL A 107 -11.17 -0.66 -5.71
N VAL A 108 -10.76 -0.71 -4.45
CA VAL A 108 -9.38 -0.44 -4.01
C VAL A 108 -8.69 -1.75 -3.62
N ILE A 109 -7.53 -2.03 -4.22
CA ILE A 109 -6.75 -3.23 -3.98
C ILE A 109 -5.40 -2.83 -3.37
N THR A 110 -5.01 -3.44 -2.25
CA THR A 110 -3.64 -3.31 -1.72
C THR A 110 -2.87 -4.60 -1.95
N THR A 111 -1.68 -4.53 -2.55
CA THR A 111 -0.94 -5.71 -2.99
C THR A 111 0.03 -6.23 -1.93
N ASP A 112 0.03 -7.53 -1.67
CA ASP A 112 1.07 -8.21 -0.91
C ASP A 112 2.30 -8.51 -1.80
N LEU A 113 3.44 -8.78 -1.16
CA LEU A 113 4.69 -9.14 -1.86
C LEU A 113 4.53 -10.40 -2.73
N ARG A 114 3.60 -11.30 -2.38
CA ARG A 114 3.34 -12.54 -3.12
C ARG A 114 2.58 -12.35 -4.43
N LEU A 115 2.08 -11.14 -4.73
CA LEU A 115 1.24 -10.90 -5.92
C LEU A 115 1.98 -11.20 -7.23
N ASN A 116 3.21 -10.71 -7.37
CA ASN A 116 4.03 -10.90 -8.56
C ASN A 116 5.51 -10.58 -8.28
N GLU A 117 6.35 -10.84 -9.29
CA GLU A 117 7.71 -10.34 -9.34
C GLU A 117 7.77 -9.10 -10.25
N PRO A 118 8.13 -7.90 -9.74
CA PRO A 118 8.25 -6.71 -10.56
C PRO A 118 9.31 -6.84 -11.65
N ARG A 119 8.91 -6.64 -12.91
CA ARG A 119 9.86 -6.63 -14.04
C ARG A 119 10.82 -5.45 -13.99
N TYR A 120 12.04 -5.67 -14.48
CA TYR A 120 13.00 -4.59 -14.73
C TYR A 120 12.55 -3.64 -15.85
N ALA A 121 12.81 -2.35 -15.68
CA ALA A 121 12.59 -1.37 -16.73
C ALA A 121 13.72 -1.43 -17.76
N SER A 122 13.40 -1.82 -19.00
CA SER A 122 14.38 -1.81 -20.10
C SER A 122 14.84 -0.39 -20.44
N LEU A 123 16.08 -0.25 -20.94
CA LEU A 123 16.64 1.04 -21.35
C LEU A 123 15.73 1.82 -22.34
N PRO A 124 15.12 1.19 -23.37
CA PRO A 124 14.14 1.88 -24.22
C PRO A 124 12.95 2.43 -23.45
N ASN A 125 12.45 1.71 -22.45
CA ASN A 125 11.32 2.15 -21.62
C ASN A 125 11.71 3.31 -20.70
N ILE A 126 12.94 3.34 -20.19
CA ILE A 126 13.48 4.47 -19.41
C ILE A 126 13.53 5.73 -20.29
N MET A 127 14.00 5.61 -21.53
CA MET A 127 14.04 6.74 -22.46
C MET A 127 12.64 7.22 -22.86
N LYS A 128 11.67 6.31 -23.05
CA LYS A 128 10.27 6.66 -23.30
C LYS A 128 9.63 7.35 -22.09
N ALA A 129 9.93 6.91 -20.87
CA ALA A 129 9.36 7.47 -19.64
C ALA A 129 9.65 8.97 -19.48
N LYS A 130 10.84 9.43 -19.88
CA LYS A 130 11.21 10.86 -19.87
C LYS A 130 10.30 11.75 -20.74
N LYS A 131 9.58 11.16 -21.70
CA LYS A 131 8.67 11.87 -22.61
C LYS A 131 7.19 11.69 -22.27
N LYS A 132 6.86 10.85 -21.28
CA LYS A 132 5.47 10.60 -20.90
C LYS A 132 4.89 11.82 -20.16
N PRO A 133 3.57 12.06 -20.26
CA PRO A 133 2.93 13.15 -19.55
C PRO A 133 3.13 13.02 -18.04
N LEU A 134 3.59 14.10 -17.41
CA LEU A 134 3.67 14.27 -15.96
C LEU A 134 2.91 15.54 -15.59
N GLU A 135 1.72 15.38 -15.02
CA GLU A 135 0.96 16.49 -14.47
C GLU A 135 1.46 16.79 -13.05
N LYS A 136 1.79 18.06 -12.78
CA LYS A 136 2.10 18.51 -11.42
C LYS A 136 0.88 19.22 -10.84
N LEU A 137 0.51 18.87 -9.62
CA LEU A 137 -0.62 19.45 -8.90
C LEU A 137 -0.20 19.99 -7.55
N ASP A 138 -0.75 21.16 -7.21
CA ASP A 138 -0.66 21.72 -5.88
C ASP A 138 -1.77 21.10 -5.00
N PRO A 139 -1.44 20.56 -3.81
CA PRO A 139 -2.41 20.15 -2.79
C PRO A 139 -3.58 21.13 -2.58
N LYS A 140 -3.30 22.44 -2.60
CA LYS A 140 -4.31 23.49 -2.41
C LYS A 140 -5.34 23.50 -3.53
N ALA A 141 -4.91 23.25 -4.77
CA ALA A 141 -5.80 23.15 -5.92
C ALA A 141 -6.72 21.91 -5.84
N LEU A 142 -6.34 20.91 -5.04
CA LEU A 142 -7.16 19.73 -4.75
C LEU A 142 -8.04 19.89 -3.51
N GLY A 143 -7.97 21.03 -2.80
CA GLY A 143 -8.72 21.27 -1.57
C GLY A 143 -8.30 20.35 -0.40
N VAL A 144 -7.06 19.83 -0.43
CA VAL A 144 -6.57 18.91 0.60
C VAL A 144 -5.72 19.65 1.63
N ASP A 145 -6.06 19.44 2.89
CA ASP A 145 -5.32 19.94 4.04
C ASP A 145 -4.27 18.91 4.50
N PHE A 146 -3.02 19.37 4.59
CA PHE A 146 -1.86 18.61 5.06
C PHE A 146 -1.45 19.00 6.48
N THR A 147 -2.30 19.73 7.21
CA THR A 147 -2.09 20.02 8.63
C THR A 147 -2.01 18.70 9.42
N PRO A 148 -0.89 18.40 10.09
CA PRO A 148 -0.72 17.14 10.82
C PRO A 148 -1.72 17.02 11.97
N GLN A 149 -2.36 15.86 12.09
CA GLN A 149 -3.25 15.53 13.21
C GLN A 149 -2.50 14.82 14.35
N LEU A 150 -1.36 14.21 14.03
CA LEU A 150 -0.49 13.51 14.95
C LEU A 150 0.78 14.33 15.18
N LYS A 151 1.27 14.29 16.41
CA LYS A 151 2.54 14.92 16.80
C LYS A 151 3.52 13.84 17.25
N THR A 152 4.57 13.63 16.49
CA THR A 152 5.70 12.78 16.89
C THR A 152 6.43 13.44 18.05
N LEU A 153 6.36 12.85 19.24
CA LEU A 153 7.03 13.38 20.43
C LEU A 153 8.52 13.03 20.48
N LYS A 154 8.87 11.82 20.03
CA LYS A 154 10.22 11.28 20.12
C LYS A 154 10.39 10.11 19.14
N VAL A 155 11.59 9.97 18.59
CA VAL A 155 12.04 8.80 17.84
C VAL A 155 13.35 8.34 18.48
N GLU A 156 13.46 7.05 18.80
CA GLU A 156 14.64 6.45 19.41
C GLU A 156 15.05 5.19 18.68
N GLU A 157 16.34 4.87 18.72
CA GLU A 157 16.83 3.60 18.23
C GLU A 157 16.28 2.44 19.09
N PRO A 158 15.95 1.28 18.48
CA PRO A 158 15.58 0.10 19.25
C PRO A 158 16.74 -0.33 20.16
N PRO A 159 16.44 -0.98 21.31
CA PRO A 159 17.49 -1.46 22.20
C PRO A 159 18.41 -2.44 21.46
N LYS A 160 19.72 -2.26 21.63
CA LYS A 160 20.71 -3.19 21.06
C LYS A 160 20.44 -4.60 21.58
N ARG A 161 20.38 -5.58 20.66
CA ARG A 161 20.18 -6.98 21.00
C ARG A 161 21.27 -7.42 21.98
N VAL A 162 20.87 -8.00 23.12
CA VAL A 162 21.80 -8.59 24.09
C VAL A 162 22.46 -9.83 23.47
N GLY A 163 23.75 -10.03 23.73
CA GLY A 163 24.48 -11.20 23.26
C GLY A 163 23.83 -12.50 23.76
N GLY A 164 23.65 -13.46 22.85
CA GLY A 164 23.17 -14.80 23.16
C GLY A 164 24.30 -15.74 23.58
N GLY A 165 23.94 -16.94 24.06
CA GLY A 165 24.86 -18.05 24.30
C GLY A 165 24.82 -19.07 23.16
N LYS A 166 25.94 -19.78 22.94
CA LYS A 166 25.97 -21.02 22.16
C LYS A 166 25.79 -22.19 23.12
N VAL A 167 24.93 -23.14 22.77
CA VAL A 167 24.69 -24.38 23.53
C VAL A 167 25.39 -25.55 22.85
N GLY A 168 25.87 -26.50 23.64
CA GLY A 168 26.60 -27.68 23.17
C GLY A 168 25.72 -28.89 22.85
N SER A 169 24.47 -28.91 23.29
CA SER A 169 23.54 -30.02 23.02
C SER A 169 22.07 -29.59 22.90
N VAL A 170 21.24 -30.52 22.42
CA VAL A 170 19.78 -30.33 22.34
C VAL A 170 19.17 -30.25 23.73
N GLU A 171 19.64 -31.04 24.69
CA GLU A 171 19.18 -31.01 26.09
C GLU A 171 19.46 -29.66 26.74
N GLU A 172 20.65 -29.09 26.50
CA GLU A 172 21.02 -27.77 26.98
C GLU A 172 20.13 -26.67 26.35
N LEU A 173 19.85 -26.77 25.04
CA LEU A 173 18.91 -25.86 24.37
C LEU A 173 17.52 -25.92 25.01
N VAL A 174 16.96 -27.13 25.18
CA VAL A 174 15.63 -27.33 25.77
C VAL A 174 15.61 -26.81 27.22
N GLY A 175 16.68 -27.04 27.99
CA GLY A 175 16.84 -26.47 29.33
C GLY A 175 16.78 -24.95 29.32
N LYS A 176 17.58 -24.30 28.46
CA LYS A 176 17.61 -22.83 28.31
C LYS A 176 16.29 -22.24 27.85
N LEU A 177 15.57 -22.91 26.95
CA LEU A 177 14.24 -22.48 26.50
C LEU A 177 13.21 -22.55 27.64
N LYS A 178 13.23 -23.63 28.44
CA LYS A 178 12.36 -23.77 29.62
C LYS A 178 12.68 -22.72 30.69
N GLU A 179 13.96 -22.45 30.97
CA GLU A 179 14.41 -21.37 31.86
C GLU A 179 13.90 -19.99 31.39
N ALA A 180 13.89 -19.76 30.07
CA ALA A 180 13.36 -18.55 29.46
C ALA A 180 11.81 -18.48 29.42
N GLY A 181 11.11 -19.47 30.00
CA GLY A 181 9.65 -19.52 30.05
C GLY A 181 8.98 -19.92 28.75
N ILE A 182 9.74 -20.37 27.74
CA ILE A 182 9.21 -20.85 26.47
C ILE A 182 8.72 -22.29 26.69
N LYS A 183 7.39 -22.46 26.71
CA LYS A 183 6.75 -23.77 26.80
C LYS A 183 6.57 -24.34 25.39
N ALA A 184 6.67 -25.66 25.27
CA ALA A 184 6.17 -26.34 24.08
C ALA A 184 4.66 -26.07 23.99
N VAL A 185 4.22 -25.59 22.83
CA VAL A 185 2.80 -25.49 22.48
C VAL A 185 2.26 -26.89 22.21
#